data_AF-A0AA40WFI7-F1
#
_entry.id   AF-A0AA40WFI7-F1
#
_cell.length_a   1.000
_cell.length_b   1.000
_cell.length_c   1.000
_cell.angle_alpha   90.00
_cell.angle_beta   90.00
_cell.angle_gamma   90.00
#
_symmetry.space_group_name_H-M   'P 1'
#
loop_
_entity.id
_entity.type
_entity.pdbx_description
1 polymer ?
#
loop_
_entity_poly.entity_id
_entity_poly.type
_entity_poly.pdbx_seq_one_letter_code
_entity_poly.pdbx_strand_id
1 'polypeptide(L)'
;MKQEPVSYFFRFFVIHFRDRILQRILNSEKPLKQLTKLCVGLLFPTGFLFVFSVKDLWKVPGSNQYEKPSVLYGINDKSEYEPIAEFYRFSRVVLNIKELPPEEDGKLNKLIRSFVSTEDNHFYSHWGLDLRGIFR
;
A
#
# COMPACT_ATOMS: atom_id res chain seq x y z
N MET A 1 7.12 39.72 8.75
CA MET A 1 7.31 38.25 8.84
C MET A 1 5.95 37.58 8.75
N LYS A 2 5.66 36.85 7.66
CA LYS A 2 4.43 36.02 7.58
C LYS A 2 4.62 34.86 8.57
N GLN A 3 3.88 34.87 9.67
CA GLN A 3 3.85 33.72 10.57
C GLN A 3 3.12 32.59 9.85
N GLU A 4 3.87 31.57 9.41
CA GLU A 4 3.27 30.43 8.74
C GLU A 4 2.34 29.68 9.72
N PRO A 5 1.14 29.25 9.29
CA PRO A 5 0.17 28.57 10.15
C PRO A 5 0.74 27.29 10.80
N VAL A 6 1.74 26.68 10.16
CA VAL A 6 2.50 25.53 10.69
C VAL A 6 3.19 25.86 12.02
N SER A 7 3.70 27.09 12.18
CA SER A 7 4.35 27.55 13.42
C SER A 7 3.37 27.64 14.59
N TYR A 8 2.11 28.01 14.36
CA TYR A 8 1.13 28.13 15.43
C TYR A 8 0.64 26.76 15.90
N PHE A 9 0.36 25.87 14.94
CA PHE A 9 -0.10 24.52 15.26
C PHE A 9 0.97 23.73 16.02
N PHE A 10 2.24 23.87 15.61
CA PHE A 10 3.36 23.24 16.30
C PHE A 10 3.51 23.76 17.74
N ARG A 11 3.46 25.09 17.94
CA ARG A 11 3.52 25.68 19.29
C ARG A 11 2.36 25.22 20.16
N PHE A 12 1.14 25.22 19.62
CA PHE A 12 -0.04 24.74 20.34
C PHE A 12 0.13 23.28 20.75
N PHE A 13 0.56 22.42 19.83
CA PHE A 13 0.82 21.01 20.10
C PHE A 13 1.88 20.82 21.19
N VAL A 14 3.03 21.50 21.09
CA VAL A 14 4.12 21.40 22.06
C VAL A 14 3.67 21.83 23.45
N ILE A 15 2.95 22.96 23.56
CA ILE A 15 2.45 23.47 24.83
C ILE A 15 1.43 22.47 25.42
N HIS A 16 0.46 22.01 24.63
CA HIS A 16 -0.52 21.03 25.10
C HIS A 16 0.11 19.70 25.50
N PHE A 17 1.07 19.20 24.73
CA PHE A 17 1.78 17.96 25.03
C PHE A 17 2.57 18.08 26.34
N ARG A 18 3.29 19.20 26.52
CA ARG A 18 4.02 19.48 27.75
C ARG A 18 3.09 19.56 28.96
N ASP A 19 2.05 20.38 28.87
CA ASP A 19 1.23 20.75 30.02
C ASP A 19 0.21 19.65 30.38
N ARG A 20 -0.29 18.88 29.42
CA ARG A 20 -1.29 17.83 29.68
C ARG A 20 -0.70 16.43 29.81
N ILE A 21 0.27 16.08 28.97
CA ILE A 21 0.78 14.71 28.88
C ILE A 21 2.00 14.54 29.78
N LEU A 22 3.00 15.42 29.63
CA LEU A 22 4.23 15.36 30.42
C LEU A 22 3.97 15.64 31.91
N GLN A 23 3.20 16.68 32.26
CA GLN A 23 2.86 16.92 33.67
C GLN A 23 2.08 15.78 34.31
N ARG A 24 1.16 15.14 33.56
CA ARG A 24 0.39 13.99 34.05
C ARG A 24 1.26 12.75 34.29
N ILE A 25 2.31 12.58 33.48
CA ILE A 25 3.29 11.50 33.63
C ILE A 25 4.23 11.79 34.81
N LEU A 26 4.70 13.03 34.95
CA LEU A 26 5.62 13.44 36.02
C LEU A 26 4.96 13.44 37.40
N ASN A 27 3.68 13.78 37.49
CA ASN A 27 2.89 13.77 38.74
C ASN A 27 2.30 12.40 39.09
N SER A 28 2.63 11.34 38.34
CA SER A 28 2.21 9.98 38.63
C SER A 28 3.01 9.37 39.78
N GLU A 29 2.42 8.43 40.53
CA GLU A 29 3.14 7.64 41.54
C GLU A 29 4.40 6.92 41.02
N LYS A 30 4.46 6.61 39.71
CA LYS A 30 5.59 5.90 39.08
C LYS A 30 5.97 6.54 37.74
N PRO A 31 6.63 7.72 37.76
CA PRO A 31 6.86 8.53 36.56
C PRO A 31 7.75 7.83 35.53
N LEU A 32 8.79 7.11 35.97
CA LEU A 32 9.68 6.32 35.10
C LEU A 32 8.94 5.24 34.29
N LYS A 33 7.97 4.56 34.92
CA LYS A 33 7.16 3.52 34.25
C LYS A 33 6.17 4.11 33.24
N GLN A 34 5.65 5.29 33.52
CA GLN A 34 4.76 6.02 32.62
C GLN A 34 5.52 6.60 31.42
N LEU A 35 6.71 7.15 31.66
CA LEU A 35 7.59 7.67 30.62
C LEU A 35 8.04 6.57 29.66
N THR A 36 8.46 5.41 30.17
CA THR A 36 8.82 4.25 29.33
C THR A 36 7.66 3.77 28.48
N LYS A 37 6.43 3.69 29.03
CA LYS A 37 5.23 3.38 28.24
C LYS A 37 4.97 4.39 27.13
N LEU A 38 5.15 5.69 27.41
CA LEU A 38 5.02 6.74 26.40
C LEU A 38 6.06 6.57 25.29
N CYS A 39 7.33 6.33 25.64
CA CYS A 39 8.40 6.13 24.66
C CYS A 39 8.15 4.90 23.79
N VAL A 40 7.74 3.77 24.37
CA VAL A 40 7.38 2.56 23.62
C VAL A 40 6.15 2.82 22.73
N GLY A 41 5.15 3.52 23.25
CA GLY A 41 3.95 3.90 22.51
C GLY A 41 4.21 4.90 21.39
N LEU A 42 5.28 5.69 21.45
CA LEU A 42 5.74 6.57 20.37
C LEU A 42 6.65 5.84 19.38
N LEU A 43 7.47 4.89 19.85
CA LEU A 43 8.34 4.06 19.00
C LEU A 43 7.55 3.26 17.98
N PHE A 44 6.44 2.65 18.39
CA PHE A 44 5.58 1.85 17.52
C PHE A 44 5.04 2.64 16.30
N PRO A 45 4.38 3.80 16.47
CA PRO A 45 3.94 4.61 15.34
C PRO A 45 5.10 5.19 14.54
N THR A 46 6.27 5.51 15.14
CA THR A 46 7.43 5.90 14.32
C THR A 46 7.92 4.76 13.43
N GLY A 47 8.02 3.53 13.94
CA GLY A 47 8.38 2.36 13.13
C GLY A 47 7.37 2.10 12.02
N PHE A 48 6.08 2.23 12.34
CA PHE A 48 5.01 2.13 11.35
C PHE A 48 5.11 3.23 10.28
N LEU A 49 5.38 4.48 10.66
CA LEU A 49 5.54 5.61 9.74
C LEU A 49 6.80 5.53 8.85
N PHE A 50 7.81 4.74 9.23
CA PHE A 50 8.98 4.47 8.37
C PHE A 50 8.64 3.54 7.20
N VAL A 51 7.77 2.57 7.42
CA VAL A 51 7.41 1.55 6.42
C VAL A 51 6.15 1.94 5.64
N PHE A 52 5.27 2.72 6.25
CA PHE A 52 3.98 3.08 5.72
C PHE A 52 3.74 4.58 5.84
N SER A 53 3.53 5.24 4.71
CA SER A 53 3.02 6.61 4.69
C SER A 53 1.51 6.59 4.55
N VAL A 54 0.81 7.48 5.27
CA VAL A 54 -0.63 7.70 5.05
C VAL A 54 -0.92 8.10 3.59
N LYS A 55 0.06 8.68 2.89
CA LYS A 55 -0.04 8.99 1.45
C LYS A 55 -0.14 7.73 0.59
N ASP A 56 0.37 6.59 1.05
CA ASP A 56 0.35 5.34 0.31
C ASP A 56 -1.08 4.81 0.20
N LEU A 57 -1.93 4.99 1.21
CA LEU A 57 -3.37 4.66 1.14
C LEU A 57 -4.06 5.34 -0.05
N TRP A 58 -3.61 6.53 -0.43
CA TRP A 58 -4.22 7.33 -1.50
C TRP A 58 -3.57 7.06 -2.85
N LYS A 59 -2.31 6.61 -2.86
CA LYS A 59 -1.56 6.26 -4.08
C LYS A 59 -1.80 4.83 -4.54
N VAL A 60 -2.02 3.89 -3.63
CA VAL A 60 -2.25 2.46 -3.95
C VAL A 60 -3.41 2.25 -4.94
N PRO A 61 -4.56 2.94 -4.83
CA PRO A 61 -5.61 2.83 -5.84
C PRO A 61 -5.18 3.32 -7.23
N GLY A 62 -4.28 4.31 -7.30
CA GLY A 62 -3.77 4.89 -8.54
C GLY A 62 -2.58 4.14 -9.15
N SER A 63 -1.84 3.36 -8.35
CA SER A 63 -0.73 2.53 -8.84
C SER A 63 -1.20 1.28 -9.58
N ASN A 64 -2.50 0.98 -9.57
CA ASN A 64 -3.09 -0.17 -10.25
C ASN A 64 -3.24 0.03 -11.77
N GLN A 65 -2.72 1.15 -12.30
CA GLN A 65 -2.70 1.42 -13.72
C GLN A 65 -1.49 0.71 -14.35
N TYR A 66 -1.74 -0.45 -14.95
CA TYR A 66 -0.78 -1.09 -15.85
C TYR A 66 -0.50 -0.16 -17.04
N GLU A 67 0.77 0.09 -17.32
CA GLU A 67 1.22 0.82 -18.50
C GLU A 67 0.85 -0.02 -19.73
N LYS A 68 -0.20 0.39 -20.47
CA LYS A 68 -0.60 -0.28 -21.71
C LYS A 68 0.48 -0.06 -22.78
N PRO A 69 0.82 -1.07 -23.58
CA PRO A 69 1.80 -0.90 -24.65
C PRO A 69 1.33 0.15 -25.65
N SER A 70 2.29 0.88 -26.23
CA SER A 70 1.98 1.80 -27.33
C SER A 70 1.86 0.98 -28.62
N VAL A 71 0.66 0.95 -29.21
CA VAL A 71 0.40 0.19 -30.45
C VAL A 71 0.50 1.12 -31.65
N LEU A 72 1.36 0.77 -32.60
CA LEU A 72 1.48 1.43 -33.89
C LEU A 72 0.53 0.76 -34.88
N TYR A 73 -0.39 1.53 -35.44
CA TYR A 73 -1.31 1.07 -36.49
C TYR A 73 -0.81 1.54 -37.86
N GLY A 74 -0.93 0.68 -38.87
CA GLY A 74 -0.87 1.10 -40.26
C GLY A 74 -2.19 0.82 -40.97
N ILE A 75 -2.23 1.13 -42.26
CA ILE A 75 -3.42 0.99 -43.09
C ILE A 75 -3.18 -0.17 -44.06
N ASN A 76 -4.07 -1.15 -44.06
CA ASN A 76 -4.00 -2.30 -44.96
C ASN A 76 -4.57 -1.95 -46.36
N ASP A 77 -4.48 -2.89 -47.30
CA ASP A 77 -4.98 -2.71 -48.68
C ASP A 77 -6.49 -2.41 -48.77
N LYS A 78 -7.24 -2.65 -47.69
CA LYS A 78 -8.68 -2.39 -47.56
C LYS A 78 -8.98 -1.05 -46.89
N SER A 79 -7.97 -0.22 -46.64
CA SER A 79 -8.09 1.04 -45.90
C SER A 79 -8.54 0.88 -44.44
N GLU A 80 -8.27 -0.27 -43.82
CA GLU A 80 -8.57 -0.54 -42.41
C GLU A 80 -7.29 -0.42 -41.55
N TYR A 81 -7.44 0.00 -40.31
CA TYR A 81 -6.34 0.10 -39.36
C TYR A 81 -5.94 -1.29 -38.85
N GLU A 82 -4.69 -1.67 -39.06
CA GLU A 82 -4.11 -2.93 -38.58
C GLU A 82 -2.89 -2.64 -37.68
N PRO A 83 -2.79 -3.28 -36.50
CA PRO A 83 -1.62 -3.11 -35.62
C PRO A 83 -0.37 -3.73 -36.25
N ILE A 84 0.67 -2.91 -36.47
CA ILE A 84 1.94 -3.34 -37.10
C ILE A 84 3.01 -3.64 -36.05
N ALA A 85 3.02 -2.88 -34.95
CA ALA A 85 4.03 -3.04 -33.90
C ALA A 85 3.51 -2.61 -32.54
N GLU A 86 4.01 -3.26 -31.50
CA GLU A 86 3.72 -2.92 -30.11
C GLU A 86 5.03 -2.54 -29.41
N PHE A 87 5.08 -1.33 -28.86
CA PHE A 87 6.23 -0.83 -28.13
C PHE A 87 6.01 -1.02 -26.63
N TYR A 88 6.86 -1.87 -26.05
CA TYR A 88 6.88 -2.17 -24.64
C TYR A 88 8.07 -1.47 -23.97
N ARG A 89 7.81 -0.70 -22.92
CA ARG A 89 8.89 -0.20 -22.05
C ARG A 89 9.53 -1.32 -21.23
N PHE A 90 8.78 -2.37 -20.96
CA PHE A 90 9.20 -3.58 -20.23
C PHE A 90 8.63 -4.81 -20.94
N SER A 91 9.43 -5.87 -21.11
CA SER A 91 8.98 -7.14 -21.72
C SER A 91 7.91 -7.82 -20.86
N ARG A 92 6.64 -7.46 -21.05
CA ARG A 92 5.49 -7.93 -20.29
C ARG A 92 4.28 -8.04 -21.22
N VAL A 93 3.55 -9.14 -21.09
CA VAL A 93 2.26 -9.34 -21.77
C VAL A 93 1.17 -9.20 -20.72
N VAL A 94 0.17 -8.34 -20.97
CA VAL A 94 -0.98 -8.18 -20.08
C VAL A 94 -1.98 -9.28 -20.40
N LEU A 95 -2.32 -10.10 -19.41
CA LEU A 95 -3.30 -11.16 -19.53
C LEU A 95 -4.47 -10.88 -18.59
N ASN A 96 -5.70 -11.04 -19.10
CA ASN A 96 -6.88 -11.00 -18.27
C ASN A 96 -7.09 -12.36 -17.61
N ILE A 97 -7.26 -12.38 -16.30
CA ILE A 97 -7.49 -13.62 -15.55
C ILE A 97 -8.74 -14.35 -16.06
N LYS A 98 -9.74 -13.62 -16.58
CA LYS A 98 -10.98 -14.20 -17.14
C LYS A 98 -10.77 -14.91 -18.47
N GLU A 99 -9.69 -14.62 -19.19
CA GLU A 99 -9.36 -15.25 -20.47
C GLU A 99 -8.58 -16.56 -20.28
N LEU A 100 -8.13 -16.86 -19.06
CA LEU A 100 -7.49 -18.13 -18.75
C LEU A 100 -8.53 -19.25 -18.79
N PRO A 101 -8.24 -20.36 -19.50
CA PRO A 101 -9.18 -21.47 -19.59
C PRO A 101 -9.40 -22.07 -18.18
N PRO A 102 -10.66 -22.32 -17.78
CA PRO A 102 -10.94 -23.06 -16.56
C PRO A 102 -10.47 -24.51 -16.70
N GLU A 103 -10.10 -25.15 -15.59
CA GLU A 103 -9.80 -26.58 -15.61
C GLU A 103 -11.10 -27.40 -15.77
N GLU A 104 -10.98 -28.63 -16.28
CA GLU A 104 -12.10 -29.55 -16.53
C GLU A 104 -13.00 -29.78 -15.30
N ASP A 105 -12.43 -29.66 -14.10
CA ASP A 105 -13.12 -29.81 -12.81
C ASP A 105 -13.91 -28.57 -12.36
N GLY A 106 -13.98 -27.51 -13.18
CA GLY A 106 -14.54 -26.21 -12.77
C GLY A 106 -13.68 -25.46 -11.74
N LYS A 107 -12.47 -25.95 -11.47
CA LYS A 107 -11.49 -25.32 -10.59
C LYS A 107 -10.77 -24.17 -11.32
N LEU A 108 -10.26 -23.23 -10.55
CA LEU A 108 -9.36 -22.18 -11.04
C LEU A 108 -8.19 -22.78 -11.84
N ASN A 109 -7.77 -22.08 -12.89
CA ASN A 109 -6.64 -22.44 -13.72
C ASN A 109 -5.41 -22.77 -12.85
N LYS A 110 -4.68 -23.85 -13.20
CA LYS A 110 -3.48 -24.29 -12.45
C LYS A 110 -2.47 -23.18 -12.21
N LEU A 111 -2.27 -22.27 -13.16
CA LEU A 111 -1.32 -21.17 -13.03
C LEU A 111 -1.68 -20.23 -11.88
N ILE A 112 -2.96 -19.89 -11.74
CA ILE A 112 -3.47 -19.06 -10.63
C ILE A 112 -3.31 -19.82 -9.30
N ARG A 113 -3.64 -21.11 -9.30
CA ARG A 113 -3.54 -21.94 -8.09
C ARG A 113 -2.11 -22.07 -7.60
N SER A 114 -1.16 -22.31 -8.49
CA SER A 114 0.26 -22.37 -8.15
C SER A 114 0.73 -21.06 -7.54
N PHE A 115 0.38 -19.92 -8.14
CA PHE A 115 0.75 -18.60 -7.64
C PHE A 115 0.17 -18.31 -6.25
N VAL A 116 -1.13 -18.56 -6.05
CA VAL A 116 -1.79 -18.40 -4.75
C VAL A 116 -1.14 -19.33 -3.73
N SER A 117 -0.84 -20.58 -4.08
CA SER A 117 -0.24 -21.51 -3.13
C SER A 117 1.21 -21.19 -2.74
N THR A 118 1.99 -20.56 -3.62
CA THR A 118 3.38 -20.17 -3.34
C THR A 118 3.50 -18.87 -2.58
N GLU A 119 2.68 -17.87 -2.90
CA GLU A 119 2.77 -16.54 -2.30
C GLU A 119 1.89 -16.41 -1.05
N ASP A 120 0.64 -16.85 -1.13
CA ASP A 120 -0.36 -16.64 -0.09
C ASP A 120 -1.54 -17.62 -0.20
N ASN A 121 -1.47 -18.70 0.58
CA ASN A 121 -2.52 -19.73 0.60
C ASN A 121 -3.90 -19.21 1.04
N HIS A 122 -3.95 -18.05 1.68
CA HIS A 122 -5.17 -17.44 2.22
C HIS A 122 -5.60 -16.19 1.44
N PHE A 123 -5.02 -15.96 0.26
CA PHE A 123 -5.20 -14.75 -0.54
C PHE A 123 -6.66 -14.28 -0.70
N TYR A 124 -7.60 -15.20 -0.95
CA TYR A 124 -9.02 -14.86 -1.14
C TYR A 124 -9.81 -14.71 0.17
N SER A 125 -9.20 -14.99 1.32
CA SER A 125 -9.86 -14.94 2.62
C SER A 125 -9.72 -13.59 3.33
N HIS A 126 -8.81 -12.73 2.87
CA HIS A 126 -8.58 -11.40 3.42
C HIS A 126 -8.44 -10.35 2.32
N TRP A 127 -8.77 -9.11 2.67
CA TRP A 127 -8.81 -7.99 1.72
C TRP A 127 -7.45 -7.28 1.54
N GLY A 128 -6.42 -7.70 2.27
CA GLY A 128 -5.10 -7.06 2.26
C GLY A 128 -4.06 -7.91 2.96
N LEU A 129 -3.41 -7.36 3.98
CA LEU A 129 -2.38 -8.07 4.74
C LEU A 129 -2.98 -9.22 5.56
N ASP A 130 -2.40 -10.41 5.45
CA ASP A 130 -2.69 -11.52 6.35
C ASP A 130 -2.11 -11.24 7.74
N LEU A 131 -2.92 -10.60 8.59
CA LEU A 131 -2.54 -10.32 9.97
C LEU A 131 -2.26 -11.62 10.75
N ARG A 132 -2.99 -12.70 10.45
CA ARG A 132 -2.79 -13.98 11.14
C ARG A 132 -1.43 -14.60 10.77
N GLY A 133 -1.02 -14.47 9.51
CA GLY A 133 0.32 -14.83 9.05
C GLY A 133 1.42 -13.99 9.71
N ILE A 134 1.21 -12.68 9.89
CA ILE A 134 2.19 -11.76 10.51
C ILE A 134 2.35 -12.02 12.01
N PHE A 135 1.27 -12.37 12.71
CA PHE A 135 1.32 -12.62 14.15
C PHE A 135 1.85 -14.00 14.54
N ARG A 136 1.92 -14.95 13.60
CA ARG A 136 2.44 -16.30 13.82
C ARG A 136 3.96 -16.33 13.76
#